data_AF-A0A3D2L5D7-F1
#
_entry.id   AF-A0A3D2L5D7-F1
#
_cell.length_a   1.000
_cell.length_b   1.000
_cell.length_c   1.000
_cell.angle_alpha   90.00
_cell.angle_beta   90.00
_cell.angle_gamma   90.00
#
_symmetry.space_group_name_H-M   'P 1'
#
loop_
_entity.id
_entity.type
_entity.pdbx_description
1 polymer ?
#
loop_
_entity_poly.entity_id
_entity_poly.type
_entity_poly.pdbx_seq_one_letter_code
_entity_poly.pdbx_strand_id
1 'polypeptide(L)'
;VLAVQLFVTILEFKLTTLAGFILVPFALWNRTAFLAERVLGHVITSGIKLMVLAIVIGIGSTLFTSITDAFGGPGDVTLAEVMGTVLASIVFLWLGIFAPGIASGLVTG
;
A
#
# COMPACT_ATOMS: atom_id res chain seq x y z
N VAL A 1 -5.90 2.85 -11.69
CA VAL A 1 -6.45 2.91 -10.32
C VAL A 1 -5.37 2.70 -9.26
N LEU A 2 -4.70 1.54 -9.23
CA LEU A 2 -3.64 1.21 -8.25
C LEU A 2 -2.52 2.26 -8.14
N ALA A 3 -1.99 2.74 -9.27
CA ALA A 3 -0.93 3.76 -9.29
C ALA A 3 -1.39 5.08 -8.67
N VAL A 4 -2.64 5.51 -8.94
CA VAL A 4 -3.22 6.71 -8.34
C VAL A 4 -3.41 6.51 -6.84
N GLN A 5 -3.92 5.35 -6.43
CA GLN A 5 -4.09 5.01 -5.01
C GLN A 5 -2.76 5.03 -4.26
N LEU A 6 -1.71 4.40 -4.81
CA LEU A 6 -0.37 4.43 -4.27
C LEU A 6 0.12 5.87 -4.14
N PHE A 7 0.01 6.67 -5.21
CA PHE A 7 0.42 8.06 -5.20
C PHE A 7 -0.27 8.87 -4.09
N VAL A 8 -1.59 8.74 -3.97
CA VAL A 8 -2.37 9.41 -2.91
C VAL A 8 -1.92 8.94 -1.51
N THR A 9 -1.72 7.64 -1.29
CA THR A 9 -1.24 7.13 0.01
C THR A 9 0.18 7.59 0.36
N ILE A 10 1.07 7.72 -0.63
CA ILE A 10 2.40 8.28 -0.43
C ILE A 10 2.30 9.75 -0.03
N LEU A 11 1.44 10.53 -0.71
CA LEU A 11 1.20 11.93 -0.35
C LEU A 11 0.61 12.05 1.05
N GLU A 12 -0.39 11.24 1.40
CA GLU A 12 -0.99 11.20 2.74
C GLU A 12 0.11 10.97 3.79
N PHE A 13 0.94 9.95 3.62
CA PHE A 13 2.05 9.65 4.54
C PHE A 13 3.07 10.80 4.64
N LYS A 14 3.44 11.43 3.52
CA LYS A 14 4.39 12.56 3.52
C LYS A 14 3.81 13.78 4.23
N LEU A 15 2.53 14.09 4.02
CA LEU A 15 1.87 15.22 4.67
C LEU A 15 1.65 14.99 6.17
N THR A 16 1.20 13.78 6.57
CA THR A 16 1.00 13.43 7.99
C THR A 16 2.33 13.40 8.74
N THR A 17 3.39 12.85 8.15
CA THR A 17 4.74 12.84 8.77
C THR A 17 5.30 14.24 8.93
N LEU A 18 5.09 15.12 7.97
CA LEU A 18 5.50 16.52 8.08
C LEU A 18 4.75 17.26 9.19
N ALA A 19 3.43 17.05 9.29
CA ALA A 19 2.62 17.59 10.39
C ALA A 19 3.08 17.04 11.76
N GLY A 20 3.39 15.73 11.83
CA GLY A 20 3.92 15.10 13.04
C GLY A 20 5.25 15.69 13.47
N PHE A 21 6.14 15.96 12.52
CA PHE A 21 7.44 16.57 12.79
C PHE A 21 7.30 17.98 13.41
N ILE A 22 6.39 18.80 12.89
CA ILE A 22 6.11 20.14 13.42
C ILE A 22 5.58 20.07 14.86
N LEU A 23 4.87 19.00 15.22
CA LEU A 23 4.24 18.82 16.53
C LEU A 23 5.15 18.19 17.59
N VAL A 24 6.38 17.78 17.24
CA VAL A 24 7.36 17.21 18.19
C VAL A 24 7.60 18.08 19.43
N PRO A 25 7.74 19.42 19.34
CA PRO A 25 7.92 20.26 20.53
C PRO A 25 6.74 20.18 21.50
N PHE A 26 5.52 19.98 20.98
CA PHE A 26 4.30 19.91 21.79
C PHE A 26 4.15 18.58 22.53
N ALA A 27 4.90 17.53 22.14
CA ALA A 27 4.96 16.26 22.85
C ALA A 27 5.65 16.37 24.22
N LEU A 28 6.55 17.34 24.39
CA LEU A 28 7.34 17.52 25.62
C LEU A 28 6.59 18.28 26.72
N TRP A 29 5.41 18.84 26.41
CA TRP A 29 4.60 19.61 27.36
C TRP A 29 3.34 18.82 27.76
N ASN A 30 3.21 18.45 29.04
CA ASN A 30 2.09 17.64 29.55
C ASN A 30 0.70 18.21 29.24
N ARG A 31 0.55 19.52 29.00
CA ARG A 31 -0.73 20.15 28.64
C ARG A 31 -1.05 20.10 27.14
N THR A 32 -0.07 19.93 26.26
CA THR A 32 -0.24 19.91 24.80
C THR A 32 0.14 18.58 24.15
N ALA A 33 0.64 17.61 24.91
CA ALA A 33 1.10 16.31 24.43
C ALA A 33 0.04 15.57 23.60
N PHE A 34 -1.24 15.73 23.95
CA PHE A 34 -2.39 15.19 23.19
C PHE A 34 -2.38 15.56 21.69
N LEU A 35 -1.94 16.77 21.34
CA LEU A 35 -1.91 17.21 19.94
C LEU A 35 -0.87 16.41 19.14
N ALA A 36 0.30 16.16 19.75
CA ALA A 36 1.36 15.37 19.14
C ALA A 36 0.97 13.89 19.06
N GLU A 37 0.37 13.34 20.12
CA GLU A 37 -0.10 11.95 20.15
C GLU A 37 -1.11 11.64 19.05
N ARG A 38 -2.09 12.52 18.84
CA ARG A 38 -3.10 12.35 17.78
C ARG A 38 -2.46 12.29 16.39
N VAL A 39 -1.50 13.17 16.11
CA VAL A 39 -0.85 13.21 14.79
C VAL A 39 0.14 12.07 14.61
N LEU A 40 0.86 11.67 15.66
CA LEU A 40 1.68 10.45 15.64
C LEU A 40 0.84 9.21 15.35
N GLY A 41 -0.37 9.11 15.92
CA GLY A 41 -1.34 8.08 15.57
C GLY A 41 -1.68 8.10 14.07
N HIS A 42 -1.97 9.27 13.50
CA HIS A 42 -2.22 9.39 12.05
C HIS A 42 -1.01 9.01 11.18
N VAL A 43 0.21 9.34 11.61
CA VAL A 43 1.45 8.91 10.93
C VAL A 43 1.54 7.40 10.89
N ILE A 44 1.34 6.73 12.03
CA ILE A 44 1.38 5.26 12.11
C ILE A 44 0.30 4.64 11.20
N THR A 45 -0.94 5.12 11.25
CA THR A 45 -2.04 4.62 10.41
C THR A 45 -1.75 4.80 8.92
N SER A 46 -1.24 5.97 8.52
CA SER A 46 -0.88 6.23 7.12
C SER A 46 0.31 5.38 6.66
N GLY A 47 1.27 5.11 7.55
CA GLY A 47 2.40 4.22 7.30
C GLY A 47 1.97 2.77 7.08
N ILE A 48 1.03 2.25 7.89
CA ILE A 48 0.49 0.90 7.74
C ILE A 48 -0.29 0.76 6.43
N LYS A 49 -1.09 1.78 6.06
CA LYS A 49 -1.75 1.84 4.74
C LYS A 49 -0.74 1.72 3.60
N LEU A 50 0.35 2.49 3.65
CA LEU A 50 1.41 2.45 2.65
C LEU A 50 2.11 1.09 2.62
N MET A 51 2.43 0.52 3.78
CA MET A 51 3.07 -0.80 3.91
C MET A 51 2.26 -1.89 3.21
N VAL A 52 0.96 -1.99 3.49
CA VAL A 52 0.09 -3.02 2.89
C VAL A 52 0.03 -2.85 1.36
N LEU A 53 -0.10 -1.61 0.89
CA LEU A 53 -0.15 -1.33 -0.55
C LEU A 53 1.17 -1.68 -1.25
N ALA A 54 2.30 -1.40 -0.61
CA ALA A 54 3.63 -1.73 -1.11
C ALA A 54 3.84 -3.25 -1.22
N ILE A 55 3.36 -4.03 -0.24
CA ILE A 55 3.43 -5.49 -0.26
C ILE A 55 2.62 -6.05 -1.42
N VAL A 56 1.38 -5.60 -1.62
CA VAL A 56 0.52 -6.06 -2.72
C VAL A 56 1.19 -5.78 -4.07
N ILE A 57 1.74 -4.58 -4.26
CA ILE A 57 2.42 -4.20 -5.50
C ILE A 57 3.71 -4.98 -5.70
N GLY A 58 4.48 -5.21 -4.62
CA GLY A 58 5.70 -6.01 -4.65
C GLY A 58 5.44 -7.43 -5.14
N ILE A 59 4.47 -8.12 -4.54
CA ILE A 59 4.08 -9.49 -4.95
C ILE A 59 3.55 -9.50 -6.39
N GLY A 60 2.73 -8.50 -6.75
CA GLY A 60 2.23 -8.37 -8.13
C GLY A 60 3.38 -8.24 -9.13
N SER A 61 4.35 -7.37 -8.86
CA SER A 61 5.48 -7.13 -9.76
C SER A 61 6.32 -8.40 -10.00
N THR A 62 6.60 -9.19 -8.97
CA THR A 62 7.39 -10.42 -9.10
C THR A 62 6.62 -11.52 -9.82
N LEU A 63 5.32 -11.68 -9.53
CA LEU A 63 4.46 -12.64 -10.22
C LEU A 63 4.30 -12.30 -11.71
N PHE A 64 3.98 -11.05 -12.05
CA PHE A 64 3.84 -10.64 -13.46
C PHE A 64 5.15 -10.77 -14.23
N THR A 65 6.30 -10.49 -13.60
CA THR A 65 7.61 -10.70 -14.24
C THR A 65 7.83 -12.19 -14.53
N SER A 66 7.60 -13.05 -13.54
CA SER A 66 7.74 -14.51 -13.68
C SER A 66 6.85 -15.08 -14.78
N ILE A 67 5.62 -14.57 -14.91
CA ILE A 67 4.69 -15.01 -15.95
C ILE A 67 5.10 -14.47 -17.33
N THR A 68 5.56 -13.22 -17.42
CA THR A 68 6.04 -12.65 -18.69
C THR A 68 7.27 -13.38 -19.21
N ASP A 69 8.20 -13.75 -18.33
CA ASP A 69 9.37 -14.55 -18.67
C ASP A 69 8.99 -15.95 -19.16
N ALA A 70 7.95 -16.57 -18.58
CA ALA A 70 7.44 -17.87 -19.00
C ALA A 70 6.87 -17.83 -20.44
N PHE A 71 6.29 -16.71 -20.87
CA PHE A 71 5.83 -16.53 -22.27
C PHE A 71 6.95 -16.20 -23.26
N GLY A 72 8.15 -15.85 -22.80
CA GLY A 72 9.29 -15.49 -23.66
C GLY A 72 10.04 -16.68 -24.25
N GLY A 73 9.71 -17.92 -23.86
CA GLY A 73 10.35 -19.13 -24.36
C GLY A 73 9.86 -19.56 -25.76
N PRO A 74 10.61 -20.41 -26.50
CA PRO A 74 10.24 -20.85 -27.87
C PRO A 74 9.03 -21.79 -27.99
N GLY A 75 8.13 -21.84 -26.99
CA GLY A 75 6.99 -22.75 -26.94
C GLY A 75 5.67 -22.05 -27.28
N ASP A 76 4.68 -22.82 -27.73
CA ASP A 76 3.32 -22.31 -27.93
C ASP A 76 2.71 -21.93 -26.58
N VAL A 77 2.28 -20.67 -26.47
CA VAL A 77 1.56 -20.15 -25.30
C VAL A 77 0.18 -20.80 -25.21
N THR A 78 -0.12 -21.45 -24.08
CA THR A 78 -1.41 -22.14 -23.91
C THR A 78 -2.52 -21.18 -23.49
N LEU A 79 -3.77 -21.48 -23.89
CA LEU A 79 -4.93 -20.69 -23.47
C LEU A 79 -5.07 -20.64 -21.93
N ALA A 80 -4.69 -21.71 -21.23
CA ALA A 80 -4.74 -21.78 -19.78
C ALA A 80 -3.80 -20.76 -19.12
N GLU A 81 -2.58 -20.56 -19.63
CA GLU A 81 -1.63 -19.58 -19.10
C GLU A 81 -2.11 -18.16 -19.34
N VAL A 82 -2.66 -17.87 -20.53
CA VAL A 82 -3.25 -16.56 -20.84
C VAL A 82 -4.42 -16.28 -19.88
N MET A 83 -5.34 -17.23 -19.70
CA MET A 83 -6.46 -17.05 -18.77
C MET A 83 -5.99 -16.93 -17.31
N GLY A 84 -4.90 -17.61 -16.93
CA GLY A 84 -4.25 -17.49 -15.63
C GLY A 84 -3.72 -16.07 -15.36
N THR A 85 -3.12 -15.41 -16.35
CA THR A 85 -2.69 -14.00 -16.21
C THR A 85 -3.84 -13.03 -16.08
N VAL A 86 -4.91 -13.25 -16.84
CA VAL A 86 -6.11 -12.41 -16.77
C VAL A 86 -6.72 -12.53 -15.37
N LEU A 87 -6.84 -13.75 -14.84
CA LEU A 87 -7.30 -13.99 -13.47
C LEU A 87 -6.39 -13.30 -12.45
N ALA A 88 -5.07 -13.47 -12.56
CA ALA A 88 -4.12 -12.82 -11.66
C ALA A 88 -4.28 -11.29 -11.67
N SER A 89 -4.44 -10.69 -12.86
CA SER A 89 -4.65 -9.25 -13.04
C SER A 89 -5.91 -8.75 -12.33
N ILE A 90 -7.01 -9.50 -12.42
CA ILE A 90 -8.26 -9.17 -11.76
C ILE A 90 -8.13 -9.29 -10.23
N VAL A 91 -7.44 -10.32 -9.73
CA VAL A 91 -7.18 -10.48 -8.30
C VAL A 91 -6.35 -9.31 -7.76
N PHE A 92 -5.28 -8.90 -8.46
CA PHE A 92 -4.47 -7.76 -8.04
C PHE A 92 -5.22 -6.42 -8.10
N LEU A 93 -6.11 -6.25 -9.08
CA LEU A 93 -7.00 -5.10 -9.15
C LEU A 93 -7.90 -5.02 -7.92
N TRP A 94 -8.55 -6.13 -7.54
CA TRP A 94 -9.38 -6.19 -6.34
C TRP A 94 -8.58 -5.99 -5.05
N LEU A 95 -7.42 -6.66 -4.93
CA LEU A 95 -6.56 -6.56 -3.75
C LEU A 95 -6.14 -5.13 -3.49
N GLY A 96 -5.69 -4.38 -4.50
CA GLY A 96 -5.25 -3.01 -4.20
C GLY A 96 -6.38 -1.98 -4.06
N ILE A 97 -7.61 -2.29 -4.47
CA ILE A 97 -8.79 -1.49 -4.09
C ILE A 97 -9.10 -1.69 -2.60
N PHE A 98 -9.07 -2.93 -2.10
CA PHE A 98 -9.42 -3.26 -0.72
C PHE A 98 -8.25 -3.16 0.28
N ALA A 99 -7.01 -3.14 -0.20
CA ALA A 99 -5.80 -3.11 0.63
C ALA A 99 -5.77 -1.98 1.68
N PRO A 100 -6.16 -0.72 1.38
CA PRO A 100 -6.21 0.32 2.40
C PRO A 100 -7.26 0.06 3.48
N GLY A 101 -8.35 -0.62 3.13
CA GLY A 101 -9.39 -1.02 4.08
C GLY A 101 -8.86 -2.08 5.07
N ILE A 102 -8.15 -3.08 4.55
CA ILE A 102 -7.46 -4.10 5.37
C ILE A 102 -6.44 -3.44 6.31
N ALA A 103 -5.63 -2.51 5.78
CA ALA A 103 -4.65 -1.77 6.57
C ALA A 103 -5.27 -0.95 7.69
N SER A 104 -6.42 -0.33 7.43
CA SER A 104 -7.15 0.45 8.43
C SER A 104 -7.69 -0.45 9.55
N GLY A 105 -8.15 -1.66 9.22
CA GLY A 105 -8.60 -2.66 10.19
C GLY A 105 -7.51 -3.17 11.14
N LEU A 106 -6.24 -3.20 10.69
CA LEU A 106 -5.08 -3.58 11.52
C LEU A 106 -4.77 -2.57 12.64
N VAL A 107 -5.21 -1.33 12.50
CA VAL A 107 -4.93 -0.25 13.47
C VAL A 107 -6.04 -0.11 14.51
N THR A 108 -7.25 -0.55 14.18
CA THR A 108 -8.44 -0.44 15.05
C THR A 108 -8.75 -1.74 15.81
N GLY A 109 -7.93 -2.79 15.61
CA GLY A 109 -8.05 -4.08 16.28
C GLY A 109 -7.54 -4.08 17.70
#